data_AF-A0A173N0E5-F1
#
_entry.id   AF-A0A173N0E5-F1
#
_cell.length_a   1.000
_cell.length_b   1.000
_cell.length_c   1.000
_cell.angle_alpha   90.00
_cell.angle_beta   90.00
_cell.angle_gamma   90.00
#
_symmetry.space_group_name_H-M   'P 1'
#
loop_
_entity.id
_entity.type
_entity.pdbx_description
1 polymer ?
#
loop_
_entity_poly.entity_id
_entity_poly.type
_entity_poly.pdbx_seq_one_letter_code
_entity_poly.pdbx_strand_id
1 'polypeptide(L)'
;MDAEKISLEGAMQANNPNSLLGVDLNEFNKDVNLQVLARRFGFIYLRACSYGSGRLVVDKKFAEYAKECRDNGIPAGGYIYSMPSSDLTTADEQCDTFIEILQTGFGNNDYGDLFPVLDVEGPIENLIPTTDLIDWIERFKKRFERKTRRRLMLYVGEYFVGLYDNFYYPGRGFPLSVMPLWIAKYRLANVNDPIPSNVGGWTRWRVWQYSETGSVPGARYPVDLNYGPDNIDYLIQPDIVSGLTATRRGNNIYVRWNANKDLDLAGYNLFINRNYVTTLGKTSTSYNIPLRKYNYLKTPYIVAIEAFDRDGEVSKRRASVTIQRTRNEEFYEEVEVKEKYNVYIRYPEGFNPEELYFDEVDS
;
A
#
# COMPACT_ATOMS: atom_id res chain seq x y z
N MET A 1 -38.62 1.18 -9.64
CA MET A 1 -38.88 1.74 -8.30
C MET A 1 -37.53 2.22 -7.81
N ASP A 2 -37.36 3.53 -7.85
CA ASP A 2 -36.12 4.21 -7.51
C ASP A 2 -35.82 4.00 -6.03
N ALA A 3 -34.63 3.48 -5.72
CA ALA A 3 -34.12 3.44 -4.37
C ALA A 3 -33.93 4.89 -3.90
N GLU A 4 -34.81 5.33 -2.99
CA GLU A 4 -34.68 6.60 -2.30
C GLU A 4 -33.26 6.74 -1.74
N LYS A 5 -32.56 7.78 -2.20
CA LYS A 5 -31.41 8.33 -1.49
C LYS A 5 -31.91 8.90 -0.16
N ILE A 6 -32.03 8.04 0.85
CA ILE A 6 -32.10 8.51 2.22
C ILE A 6 -30.74 9.14 2.52
N SER A 7 -30.65 10.47 2.53
CA SER A 7 -29.53 11.15 3.17
C SER A 7 -29.71 11.01 4.68
N LEU A 8 -29.19 9.92 5.23
CA LEU A 8 -29.09 9.75 6.67
C LEU A 8 -28.00 10.69 7.17
N GLU A 9 -28.39 11.89 7.63
CA GLU A 9 -27.48 12.75 8.38
C GLU A 9 -26.85 11.93 9.52
N GLY A 10 -25.51 11.82 9.52
CA GLY A 10 -24.79 11.05 10.55
C GLY A 10 -24.47 9.60 10.21
N ALA A 11 -24.75 9.10 9.00
CA ALA A 11 -24.33 7.76 8.58
C ALA A 11 -23.42 7.75 7.34
N MET A 12 -22.56 6.73 7.25
CA MET A 12 -21.75 6.43 6.08
C MET A 12 -22.62 5.80 4.98
N GLN A 13 -22.03 5.50 3.82
CA GLN A 13 -22.77 4.85 2.74
C GLN A 13 -23.30 3.45 3.13
N ALA A 14 -24.48 3.07 2.65
CA ALA A 14 -24.93 1.68 2.66
C ALA A 14 -24.16 0.84 1.62
N ASN A 15 -24.20 -0.49 1.74
CA ASN A 15 -23.81 -1.36 0.64
C ASN A 15 -24.79 -1.22 -0.53
N ASN A 16 -24.38 -1.62 -1.73
CA ASN A 16 -25.22 -1.60 -2.92
C ASN A 16 -25.01 -2.86 -3.78
N PRO A 17 -25.80 -3.09 -4.85
CA PRO A 17 -25.69 -4.30 -5.67
C PRO A 17 -24.33 -4.52 -6.34
N ASN A 18 -23.51 -3.48 -6.51
CA ASN A 18 -22.17 -3.57 -7.08
C ASN A 18 -21.08 -3.75 -6.03
N SER A 19 -21.38 -3.56 -4.74
CA SER A 19 -20.38 -3.70 -3.68
C SER A 19 -19.77 -5.09 -3.72
N LEU A 20 -18.45 -5.16 -3.83
CA LEU A 20 -17.75 -6.44 -3.81
C LEU A 20 -18.01 -7.17 -2.50
N LEU A 21 -18.24 -8.48 -2.59
CA LEU A 21 -18.25 -9.33 -1.41
C LEU A 21 -16.81 -9.74 -1.09
N GLY A 22 -16.44 -9.67 0.18
CA GLY A 22 -15.17 -10.20 0.68
C GLY A 22 -15.36 -11.06 1.92
N VAL A 23 -14.30 -11.78 2.25
CA VAL A 23 -14.18 -12.59 3.46
C VAL A 23 -12.81 -12.33 4.08
N ASP A 24 -12.72 -12.34 5.40
CA ASP A 24 -11.45 -12.34 6.11
C ASP A 24 -11.25 -13.63 6.90
N LEU A 25 -10.02 -14.14 6.87
CA LEU A 25 -9.66 -15.47 7.35
C LEU A 25 -8.38 -15.44 8.19
N ASN A 26 -8.27 -16.40 9.08
CA ASN A 26 -7.09 -16.67 9.90
C ASN A 26 -6.95 -18.19 10.14
N GLU A 27 -5.94 -18.61 10.92
CA GLU A 27 -5.68 -20.03 11.20
C GLU A 27 -6.85 -20.79 11.87
N PHE A 28 -7.81 -20.08 12.47
CA PHE A 28 -8.97 -20.68 13.14
C PHE A 28 -10.11 -21.01 12.17
N ASN A 29 -10.13 -20.43 10.97
CA ASN A 29 -11.03 -20.84 9.89
C ASN A 29 -10.51 -22.17 9.30
N LYS A 30 -10.84 -23.29 9.96
CA LYS A 30 -10.42 -24.63 9.53
C LYS A 30 -11.22 -25.09 8.31
N ASP A 31 -10.65 -26.04 7.56
CA ASP A 31 -11.29 -26.71 6.41
C ASP A 31 -11.79 -25.71 5.33
N VAL A 32 -10.97 -24.70 5.02
CA VAL A 32 -11.25 -23.71 3.97
C VAL A 32 -10.81 -24.25 2.60
N ASN A 33 -11.66 -24.05 1.59
CA ASN A 33 -11.38 -24.29 0.18
C ASN A 33 -11.33 -22.96 -0.57
N LEU A 34 -10.12 -22.42 -0.77
CA LEU A 34 -9.94 -21.10 -1.38
C LEU A 34 -10.33 -21.07 -2.85
N GLN A 35 -10.26 -22.20 -3.57
CA GLN A 35 -10.79 -22.27 -4.94
C GLN A 35 -12.30 -22.00 -5.00
N VAL A 36 -13.07 -22.51 -4.02
CA VAL A 36 -14.51 -22.24 -3.93
C VAL A 36 -14.76 -20.79 -3.52
N LEU A 37 -14.01 -20.26 -2.56
CA LEU A 37 -14.14 -18.87 -2.12
C LEU A 37 -13.76 -17.88 -3.25
N ALA A 38 -12.73 -18.18 -4.03
CA ALA A 38 -12.28 -17.37 -5.17
C ALA A 38 -13.35 -17.17 -6.25
N ARG A 39 -14.33 -18.07 -6.34
CA ARG A 39 -15.46 -17.96 -7.29
C ARG A 39 -16.66 -17.17 -6.73
N ARG A 40 -16.64 -16.84 -5.43
CA ARG A 40 -17.75 -16.23 -4.70
C ARG A 40 -17.45 -14.82 -4.21
N PHE A 41 -16.20 -14.55 -3.92
CA PHE A 41 -15.73 -13.29 -3.36
C PHE A 41 -14.86 -12.55 -4.37
N GLY A 42 -14.88 -11.23 -4.29
CA GLY A 42 -14.01 -10.35 -5.06
C GLY A 42 -12.64 -10.15 -4.42
N PHE A 43 -12.53 -10.37 -3.11
CA PHE A 43 -11.28 -10.20 -2.35
C PHE A 43 -11.27 -11.05 -1.07
N ILE A 44 -10.06 -11.36 -0.58
CA ILE A 44 -9.84 -12.06 0.68
C ILE A 44 -8.81 -11.31 1.54
N TYR A 45 -9.13 -11.09 2.82
CA TYR A 45 -8.15 -10.65 3.81
C TYR A 45 -7.67 -11.84 4.65
N LEU A 46 -6.38 -11.85 4.99
CA LEU A 46 -5.73 -12.94 5.72
C LEU A 46 -4.98 -12.38 6.91
N ARG A 47 -5.16 -12.96 8.10
CA ARG A 47 -4.32 -12.57 9.24
C ARG A 47 -2.89 -12.99 8.95
N ALA A 48 -1.97 -12.04 9.00
CA ALA A 48 -0.55 -12.29 8.88
C ALA A 48 0.05 -12.66 10.24
N CYS A 49 -0.22 -11.81 11.24
CA CYS A 49 0.26 -12.00 12.60
C CYS A 49 -0.65 -11.27 13.60
N SER A 50 -0.42 -11.53 14.89
CA SER A 50 -1.18 -10.94 15.99
C SER A 50 -0.28 -10.66 17.19
N TYR A 51 -0.54 -9.55 17.88
CA TYR A 51 0.00 -9.20 19.19
C TYR A 51 -1.06 -9.28 20.30
N GLY A 52 -2.22 -9.89 20.03
CA GLY A 52 -3.34 -9.91 20.99
C GLY A 52 -3.08 -10.69 22.27
N SER A 53 -2.09 -11.60 22.26
CA SER A 53 -1.62 -12.29 23.45
C SER A 53 -0.51 -11.54 24.22
N GLY A 54 -0.21 -10.30 23.83
CA GLY A 54 0.90 -9.49 24.37
C GLY A 54 2.27 -9.82 23.77
N ARG A 55 2.34 -10.77 22.82
CA ARG A 55 3.55 -11.15 22.08
C ARG A 55 3.20 -11.50 20.64
N LEU A 56 4.20 -11.49 19.77
CA LEU A 56 4.06 -11.92 18.38
C LEU A 56 3.55 -13.37 18.28
N VAL A 57 2.46 -13.54 17.55
CA VAL A 57 1.96 -14.81 17.04
C VAL A 57 1.85 -14.69 15.52
N VAL A 58 2.67 -15.43 14.78
CA VAL A 58 2.54 -15.54 13.32
C VAL A 58 1.40 -16.50 13.02
N ASP A 59 0.48 -16.09 12.15
CA ASP A 59 -0.64 -16.94 11.76
C ASP A 59 -0.13 -18.10 10.89
N LYS A 60 -0.40 -19.33 11.35
CA LYS A 60 0.17 -20.54 10.73
C LYS A 60 -0.36 -20.82 9.33
N LYS A 61 -1.49 -20.22 8.95
CA LYS A 61 -2.12 -20.40 7.64
C LYS A 61 -1.84 -19.26 6.68
N PHE A 62 -1.27 -18.14 7.13
CA PHE A 62 -1.05 -16.95 6.29
C PHE A 62 -0.36 -17.25 4.97
N ALA A 63 0.84 -17.85 5.01
CA ALA A 63 1.63 -18.08 3.79
C ALA A 63 0.97 -19.11 2.84
N GLU A 64 0.34 -20.15 3.41
CA GLU A 64 -0.44 -21.15 2.65
C GLU A 64 -1.62 -20.49 1.93
N TYR A 65 -2.43 -19.72 2.67
CA TYR A 65 -3.60 -19.05 2.13
C TYR A 65 -3.25 -17.93 1.15
N ALA A 66 -2.19 -17.15 1.41
CA ALA A 66 -1.73 -16.11 0.50
C ALA A 66 -1.29 -16.71 -0.85
N LYS A 67 -0.55 -17.83 -0.80
CA LYS A 67 -0.15 -18.55 -2.00
C LYS A 67 -1.37 -19.10 -2.75
N GLU A 68 -2.29 -19.77 -2.05
CA GLU A 68 -3.45 -20.38 -2.68
C GLU A 68 -4.44 -19.33 -3.24
N CYS A 69 -4.57 -18.16 -2.62
CA CYS A 69 -5.29 -17.02 -3.20
C CYS A 69 -4.69 -16.59 -4.53
N ARG A 70 -3.36 -16.42 -4.58
CA ARG A 70 -2.64 -16.07 -5.81
C ARG A 70 -2.80 -17.14 -6.89
N ASP A 71 -2.69 -18.42 -6.52
CA ASP A 71 -2.87 -19.55 -7.47
C ASP A 71 -4.29 -19.61 -8.05
N ASN A 72 -5.30 -19.16 -7.29
CA ASN A 72 -6.70 -19.09 -7.73
C ASN A 72 -7.09 -17.73 -8.34
N GLY A 73 -6.16 -16.77 -8.44
CA GLY A 73 -6.39 -15.46 -9.04
C GLY A 73 -7.37 -14.57 -8.27
N ILE A 74 -7.54 -14.77 -6.95
CA ILE A 74 -8.32 -13.87 -6.11
C ILE A 74 -7.39 -12.84 -5.42
N PRO A 75 -7.68 -11.53 -5.53
CA PRO A 75 -6.93 -10.50 -4.81
C PRO A 75 -6.92 -10.73 -3.30
N ALA A 76 -5.71 -10.74 -2.72
CA ALA A 76 -5.52 -10.99 -1.29
C ALA A 76 -4.72 -9.89 -0.59
N GLY A 77 -5.07 -9.61 0.67
CA GLY A 77 -4.38 -8.68 1.55
C GLY A 77 -4.07 -9.31 2.90
N GLY A 78 -3.03 -8.82 3.56
CA GLY A 78 -2.68 -9.23 4.92
C GLY A 78 -3.11 -8.21 5.97
N TYR A 79 -3.45 -8.66 7.17
CA TYR A 79 -3.68 -7.81 8.33
C TYR A 79 -2.86 -8.23 9.56
N ILE A 80 -2.53 -7.27 10.41
CA ILE A 80 -1.94 -7.51 11.73
C ILE A 80 -2.93 -7.10 12.82
N TYR A 81 -3.30 -8.03 13.70
CA TYR A 81 -4.00 -7.69 14.93
C TYR A 81 -3.00 -7.09 15.90
N SER A 82 -3.10 -5.80 16.17
CA SER A 82 -2.14 -5.06 16.98
C SER A 82 -2.65 -4.80 18.39
N MET A 83 -1.72 -4.61 19.32
CA MET A 83 -2.01 -4.15 20.67
C MET A 83 -1.29 -2.82 20.90
N PRO A 84 -1.97 -1.67 20.67
CA PRO A 84 -1.45 -0.36 20.97
C PRO A 84 -1.08 -0.19 22.44
N SER A 85 -0.10 0.68 22.70
CA SER A 85 0.32 1.07 24.05
C SER A 85 0.80 2.52 24.05
N SER A 86 1.01 3.11 25.23
CA SER A 86 1.64 4.44 25.35
C SER A 86 3.12 4.46 24.91
N ASP A 87 3.76 3.29 24.78
CA ASP A 87 5.12 3.19 24.26
C ASP A 87 5.12 3.10 22.73
N LEU A 88 5.43 4.21 22.07
CA LEU A 88 5.49 4.31 20.61
C LEU A 88 6.56 3.43 19.96
N THR A 89 7.54 2.90 20.70
CA THR A 89 8.53 1.97 20.15
C THR A 89 7.89 0.64 19.77
N THR A 90 6.82 0.24 20.47
CA THR A 90 6.04 -0.96 20.13
C THR A 90 5.31 -0.83 18.78
N ALA A 91 4.95 0.39 18.36
CA ALA A 91 4.40 0.63 17.02
C ALA A 91 5.46 0.39 15.93
N ASP A 92 6.71 0.76 16.20
CA ASP A 92 7.82 0.54 15.27
C ASP A 92 8.12 -0.96 15.12
N GLU A 93 8.16 -1.69 16.24
CA GLU A 93 8.39 -3.15 16.27
C GLU A 93 7.30 -3.90 15.52
N GLN A 94 6.03 -3.71 15.90
CA GLN A 94 4.90 -4.41 15.27
C GLN A 94 4.81 -4.11 13.77
N CYS A 95 5.11 -2.87 13.36
CA CYS A 95 5.15 -2.49 11.95
C CYS A 95 6.27 -3.22 11.18
N ASP A 96 7.47 -3.32 11.75
CA ASP A 96 8.58 -3.99 11.08
C ASP A 96 8.32 -5.49 10.93
N THR A 97 7.82 -6.12 11.99
CA THR A 97 7.36 -7.51 11.95
C THR A 97 6.26 -7.71 10.92
N PHE A 98 5.27 -6.82 10.84
CA PHE A 98 4.20 -6.95 9.85
C PHE A 98 4.74 -6.91 8.42
N ILE A 99 5.65 -5.98 8.12
CA ILE A 99 6.31 -5.87 6.80
C ILE A 99 7.07 -7.16 6.45
N GLU A 100 7.77 -7.75 7.42
CA GLU A 100 8.51 -9.00 7.22
C GLU A 100 7.55 -10.16 6.95
N ILE A 101 6.51 -10.32 7.77
CA ILE A 101 5.55 -11.42 7.62
C ILE A 101 4.78 -11.32 6.30
N LEU A 102 4.32 -10.13 5.88
CA LEU A 102 3.65 -9.95 4.58
C LEU A 102 4.48 -10.53 3.42
N GLN A 103 5.80 -10.31 3.44
CA GLN A 103 6.69 -10.80 2.40
C GLN A 103 6.88 -12.33 2.43
N THR A 104 6.65 -12.98 3.57
CA THR A 104 6.64 -14.46 3.62
C THR A 104 5.47 -15.08 2.85
N GLY A 105 4.33 -14.37 2.80
CA GLY A 105 3.14 -14.82 2.08
C GLY A 105 3.11 -14.37 0.62
N PHE A 106 3.48 -13.11 0.36
CA PHE A 106 3.35 -12.50 -0.98
C PHE A 106 4.66 -12.47 -1.78
N GLY A 107 5.81 -12.55 -1.13
CA GLY A 107 7.13 -12.51 -1.75
C GLY A 107 7.92 -11.24 -1.43
N ASN A 108 9.20 -11.24 -1.82
CA ASN A 108 10.13 -10.14 -1.54
C ASN A 108 9.66 -8.81 -2.13
N ASN A 109 9.57 -7.76 -1.31
CA ASN A 109 8.99 -6.45 -1.64
C ASN A 109 7.56 -6.51 -2.22
N ASP A 110 6.80 -7.55 -1.90
CA ASP A 110 5.36 -7.64 -2.17
C ASP A 110 4.61 -7.68 -0.84
N TYR A 111 3.60 -6.83 -0.71
CA TYR A 111 2.85 -6.63 0.53
C TYR A 111 1.38 -7.02 0.37
N GLY A 112 1.05 -7.76 -0.69
CA GLY A 112 -0.32 -8.16 -1.03
C GLY A 112 -0.90 -7.31 -2.14
N ASP A 113 -2.01 -7.77 -2.70
CA ASP A 113 -2.73 -7.07 -3.75
C ASP A 113 -3.57 -5.93 -3.17
N LEU A 114 -4.28 -6.20 -2.07
CA LEU A 114 -5.12 -5.23 -1.37
C LEU A 114 -4.26 -4.30 -0.49
N PHE A 115 -4.86 -3.23 0.07
CA PHE A 115 -4.24 -2.45 1.16
C PHE A 115 -3.83 -3.39 2.31
N PRO A 116 -2.59 -3.33 2.80
CA PRO A 116 -2.23 -3.92 4.08
C PRO A 116 -3.06 -3.26 5.19
N VAL A 117 -3.46 -4.04 6.18
CA VAL A 117 -4.39 -3.58 7.23
C VAL A 117 -3.73 -3.63 8.60
N LEU A 118 -3.82 -2.51 9.32
CA LEU A 118 -3.61 -2.47 10.76
C LEU A 118 -4.97 -2.70 11.44
N ASP A 119 -5.09 -3.78 12.17
CA ASP A 119 -6.29 -4.18 12.89
C ASP A 119 -6.13 -3.84 14.37
N VAL A 120 -7.03 -2.99 14.89
CA VAL A 120 -7.01 -2.46 16.26
C VAL A 120 -8.37 -2.67 16.92
N GLU A 121 -8.43 -3.62 17.84
CA GLU A 121 -9.65 -3.93 18.62
C GLU A 121 -9.41 -3.82 20.14
N GLY A 122 -8.20 -3.45 20.55
CA GLY A 122 -7.82 -3.34 21.95
C GLY A 122 -6.83 -2.19 22.19
N PRO A 123 -6.57 -1.85 23.45
CA PRO A 123 -7.19 -2.45 24.65
C PRO A 123 -8.63 -1.95 24.91
N ILE A 124 -9.57 -2.85 25.25
CA ILE A 124 -11.00 -2.49 25.44
C ILE A 124 -11.28 -1.87 26.82
N GLU A 125 -10.43 -2.16 27.82
CA GLU A 125 -10.53 -1.58 29.17
C GLU A 125 -10.08 -0.11 29.26
N ASN A 126 -9.87 0.55 28.11
CA ASN A 126 -9.36 1.92 27.97
C ASN A 126 -8.08 2.15 28.81
N LEU A 127 -7.15 1.19 28.71
CA LEU A 127 -5.91 1.17 29.50
C LEU A 127 -4.90 2.25 29.12
N ILE A 128 -5.13 2.94 28.00
CA ILE A 128 -4.29 4.03 27.50
C ILE A 128 -5.17 5.22 27.11
N PRO A 129 -4.70 6.47 27.23
CA PRO A 129 -5.42 7.63 26.73
C PRO A 129 -5.73 7.55 25.23
N THR A 130 -6.85 8.15 24.80
CA THR A 130 -7.21 8.30 23.37
C THR A 130 -6.09 8.92 22.54
N THR A 131 -5.36 9.90 23.08
CA THR A 131 -4.23 10.53 22.39
C THR A 131 -3.09 9.55 22.13
N ASP A 132 -2.79 8.68 23.09
CA ASP A 132 -1.71 7.71 23.00
C ASP A 132 -2.05 6.62 21.98
N LEU A 133 -3.30 6.14 21.98
CA LEU A 133 -3.81 5.24 20.95
C LEU A 133 -3.64 5.84 19.55
N ILE A 134 -4.07 7.09 19.36
CA ILE A 134 -3.98 7.79 18.07
C ILE A 134 -2.52 7.97 17.65
N ASP A 135 -1.65 8.42 18.56
CA ASP A 135 -0.24 8.64 18.26
C ASP A 135 0.48 7.32 17.93
N TRP A 136 0.09 6.20 18.57
CA TRP A 136 0.57 4.87 18.26
C TRP A 136 0.17 4.41 16.84
N ILE A 137 -1.11 4.56 16.48
CA ILE A 137 -1.62 4.21 15.14
C ILE A 137 -0.94 5.08 14.06
N GLU A 138 -0.79 6.38 14.31
CA GLU A 138 -0.08 7.28 13.39
C GLU A 138 1.40 6.92 13.23
N ARG A 139 2.06 6.50 14.32
CA ARG A 139 3.46 6.08 14.28
C ARG A 139 3.61 4.84 13.41
N PHE A 140 2.76 3.84 13.62
CA PHE A 140 2.70 2.62 12.80
C PHE A 140 2.49 2.98 11.32
N LYS A 141 1.43 3.76 11.01
CA LYS A 141 1.11 4.20 9.65
C LYS A 141 2.30 4.89 8.98
N LYS A 142 2.87 5.91 9.60
CA LYS A 142 3.98 6.69 9.02
C LYS A 142 5.19 5.80 8.73
N ARG A 143 5.51 4.87 9.63
CA ARG A 143 6.60 3.92 9.41
C ARG A 143 6.30 2.97 8.26
N PHE A 144 5.11 2.38 8.25
CA PHE A 144 4.67 1.41 7.25
C PHE A 144 4.73 2.02 5.85
N GLU A 145 4.06 3.16 5.65
CA GLU A 145 3.97 3.80 4.33
C GLU A 145 5.34 4.30 3.85
N ARG A 146 6.22 4.75 4.77
CA ARG A 146 7.60 5.15 4.44
C ARG A 146 8.44 3.97 3.98
N LYS A 147 8.33 2.81 4.64
CA LYS A 147 9.16 1.63 4.34
C LYS A 147 8.70 0.87 3.09
N THR A 148 7.39 0.85 2.84
CA THR A 148 6.77 0.01 1.80
C THR A 148 6.33 0.78 0.56
N ARG A 149 6.13 2.11 0.69
CA ARG A 149 5.44 2.95 -0.30
C ARG A 149 4.01 2.50 -0.60
N ARG A 150 3.42 1.68 0.28
CA ARG A 150 2.02 1.25 0.27
C ARG A 150 1.22 2.12 1.22
N ARG A 151 -0.07 2.33 0.95
CA ARG A 151 -1.01 2.93 1.90
C ARG A 151 -1.47 1.87 2.88
N LEU A 152 -1.69 2.27 4.13
CA LEU A 152 -2.18 1.40 5.20
C LEU A 152 -3.66 1.69 5.46
N MET A 153 -4.50 0.65 5.43
CA MET A 153 -5.90 0.70 5.85
C MET A 153 -6.01 0.40 7.34
N LEU A 154 -6.92 1.07 8.04
CA LEU A 154 -7.20 0.83 9.46
C LEU A 154 -8.48 0.02 9.60
N TYR A 155 -8.40 -1.14 10.25
CA TYR A 155 -9.57 -1.86 10.74
C TYR A 155 -9.86 -1.52 12.20
N VAL A 156 -11.11 -1.16 12.48
CA VAL A 156 -11.63 -0.90 13.82
C VAL A 156 -13.12 -1.22 13.90
N GLY A 157 -13.60 -1.61 15.08
CA GLY A 157 -15.04 -1.65 15.38
C GLY A 157 -15.62 -0.26 15.63
N GLU A 158 -16.85 0.00 15.16
CA GLU A 158 -17.55 1.26 15.44
C GLU A 158 -17.68 1.52 16.95
N TYR A 159 -17.97 0.46 17.72
CA TYR A 159 -18.01 0.50 19.18
C TYR A 159 -16.66 0.92 19.78
N PHE A 160 -15.55 0.38 19.26
CA PHE A 160 -14.21 0.69 19.74
C PHE A 160 -13.83 2.16 19.51
N VAL A 161 -14.19 2.73 18.36
CA VAL A 161 -14.02 4.16 18.09
C VAL A 161 -14.76 5.01 19.15
N GLY A 162 -15.96 4.59 19.55
CA GLY A 162 -16.74 5.24 20.61
C GLY A 162 -16.10 5.17 22.01
N LEU A 163 -15.43 4.06 22.35
CA LEU A 163 -14.71 3.91 23.62
C LEU A 163 -13.55 4.91 23.78
N TYR A 164 -12.98 5.34 22.66
CA TYR A 164 -11.82 6.21 22.58
C TYR A 164 -12.20 7.60 22.09
N ASP A 165 -13.21 8.21 22.72
CA ASP A 165 -13.67 9.58 22.47
C ASP A 165 -13.91 9.89 20.98
N ASN A 166 -14.47 8.94 20.23
CA ASN A 166 -14.68 9.03 18.79
C ASN A 166 -13.37 9.30 18.00
N PHE A 167 -12.23 8.80 18.49
CA PHE A 167 -10.88 9.11 17.99
C PHE A 167 -10.59 10.60 17.83
N TYR A 168 -11.20 11.43 18.67
CA TYR A 168 -10.94 12.86 18.69
C TYR A 168 -9.66 13.16 19.46
N TYR A 169 -8.75 13.88 18.81
CA TYR A 169 -7.52 14.38 19.42
C TYR A 169 -7.68 15.87 19.75
N PRO A 170 -7.65 16.29 21.03
CA PRO A 170 -7.76 17.69 21.41
C PRO A 170 -6.76 18.60 20.68
N GLY A 171 -7.28 19.60 19.94
CA GLY A 171 -6.46 20.54 19.17
C GLY A 171 -5.99 20.04 17.79
N ARG A 172 -6.18 18.76 17.45
CA ARG A 172 -5.83 18.19 16.14
C ARG A 172 -7.04 17.63 15.36
N GLY A 173 -8.19 17.46 16.01
CA GLY A 173 -9.40 16.94 15.37
C GLY A 173 -9.31 15.42 15.19
N PHE A 174 -9.52 14.92 13.96
CA PHE A 174 -9.56 13.49 13.66
C PHE A 174 -8.39 13.07 12.76
N PRO A 175 -7.16 12.94 13.29
CA PRO A 175 -5.97 12.72 12.47
C PRO A 175 -5.96 11.38 11.73
N LEU A 176 -6.70 10.38 12.22
CA LEU A 176 -6.79 9.06 11.59
C LEU A 176 -7.72 9.04 10.36
N SER A 177 -8.62 10.03 10.22
CA SER A 177 -9.63 10.10 9.13
C SER A 177 -9.07 10.10 7.70
N VAL A 178 -7.77 10.31 7.54
CA VAL A 178 -7.04 10.24 6.25
C VAL A 178 -6.66 8.82 5.82
N MET A 179 -6.81 7.83 6.70
CA MET A 179 -6.60 6.42 6.39
C MET A 179 -7.85 5.85 5.70
N PRO A 180 -7.70 4.96 4.70
CA PRO A 180 -8.81 4.09 4.31
C PRO A 180 -9.33 3.35 5.54
N LEU A 181 -10.65 3.24 5.66
CA LEU A 181 -11.30 2.65 6.84
C LEU A 181 -11.92 1.30 6.47
N TRP A 182 -11.55 0.27 7.21
CA TRP A 182 -12.33 -0.96 7.31
C TRP A 182 -13.11 -0.93 8.64
N ILE A 183 -14.42 -0.70 8.58
CA ILE A 183 -15.24 -0.57 9.78
C ILE A 183 -15.96 -1.89 10.08
N ALA A 184 -15.94 -2.34 11.33
CA ALA A 184 -16.81 -3.42 11.80
C ALA A 184 -18.07 -2.85 12.46
N LYS A 185 -19.23 -3.28 11.96
CA LYS A 185 -20.55 -3.03 12.55
C LYS A 185 -21.49 -4.15 12.15
N TYR A 186 -21.76 -5.05 13.08
CA TYR A 186 -22.49 -6.29 12.79
C TYR A 186 -23.99 -6.07 12.73
N ARG A 187 -24.62 -6.72 11.75
CA ARG A 187 -26.08 -6.77 11.63
C ARG A 187 -26.62 -7.70 12.70
N LEU A 188 -27.08 -7.15 13.82
CA LEU A 188 -27.75 -7.93 14.84
C LEU A 188 -29.16 -8.30 14.37
N ALA A 189 -29.54 -9.57 14.55
CA ALA A 189 -30.91 -10.01 14.32
C ALA A 189 -31.85 -9.15 15.18
N ASN A 190 -32.87 -8.56 14.55
CA ASN A 190 -33.91 -7.71 15.14
C ASN A 190 -33.60 -6.21 15.33
N VAL A 191 -32.53 -5.68 14.72
CA VAL A 191 -32.32 -4.23 14.57
C VAL A 191 -32.45 -3.86 13.09
N ASN A 192 -33.27 -2.86 12.78
CA ASN A 192 -33.34 -2.33 11.41
C ASN A 192 -31.93 -1.90 10.96
N ASP A 193 -31.55 -2.40 9.78
CA ASP A 193 -30.23 -2.40 9.14
C ASP A 193 -29.26 -1.30 9.62
N PRO A 194 -28.31 -1.62 10.52
CA PRO A 194 -27.43 -0.61 11.09
C PRO A 194 -26.25 -0.42 10.14
N ILE A 195 -26.45 0.40 9.10
CA ILE A 195 -25.33 0.90 8.30
C ILE A 195 -24.32 1.63 9.20
N PRO A 196 -23.01 1.64 8.87
CA PRO A 196 -22.01 2.34 9.69
C PRO A 196 -22.34 3.82 9.86
N SER A 197 -22.22 4.33 11.08
CA SER A 197 -22.42 5.76 11.39
C SER A 197 -21.16 6.54 11.00
N ASN A 198 -21.27 7.84 10.80
CA ASN A 198 -20.08 8.69 10.70
C ASN A 198 -19.39 8.73 12.07
N VAL A 199 -18.16 8.23 12.14
CA VAL A 199 -17.36 8.12 13.38
C VAL A 199 -15.90 8.43 13.07
N GLY A 200 -15.11 8.87 14.06
CA GLY A 200 -13.67 9.09 13.90
C GLY A 200 -13.29 10.12 12.82
N GLY A 201 -14.22 11.01 12.45
CA GLY A 201 -14.07 11.93 11.32
C GLY A 201 -14.23 11.29 9.93
N TRP A 202 -14.40 9.96 9.85
CA TRP A 202 -14.73 9.29 8.60
C TRP A 202 -16.21 9.48 8.26
N THR A 203 -16.46 9.77 6.98
CA THR A 203 -17.81 9.83 6.39
C THR A 203 -18.06 8.71 5.39
N ARG A 204 -17.04 7.88 5.13
CA ARG A 204 -17.10 6.75 4.22
C ARG A 204 -16.19 5.64 4.70
N TRP A 205 -16.68 4.40 4.65
CA TRP A 205 -15.84 3.22 4.77
C TRP A 205 -15.26 2.82 3.40
N ARG A 206 -14.11 2.14 3.42
CA ARG A 206 -13.53 1.43 2.27
C ARG A 206 -13.99 -0.03 2.26
N VAL A 207 -14.01 -0.66 3.42
CA VAL A 207 -14.57 -1.99 3.65
C VAL A 207 -15.50 -1.95 4.88
N TRP A 208 -16.60 -2.69 4.85
CA TRP A 208 -17.51 -2.85 5.99
C TRP A 208 -17.64 -4.33 6.34
N GLN A 209 -17.13 -4.73 7.51
CA GLN A 209 -17.39 -6.04 8.10
C GLN A 209 -18.78 -6.02 8.74
N TYR A 210 -19.72 -6.73 8.14
CA TYR A 210 -21.14 -6.66 8.51
C TYR A 210 -21.63 -7.90 9.28
N SER A 211 -20.80 -8.94 9.37
CA SER A 211 -21.14 -10.19 10.05
C SER A 211 -19.89 -10.96 10.43
N GLU A 212 -19.86 -11.52 11.63
CA GLU A 212 -18.86 -12.49 12.11
C GLU A 212 -19.34 -13.96 12.05
N THR A 213 -20.61 -14.17 11.68
CA THR A 213 -21.29 -15.48 11.72
C THR A 213 -21.63 -16.02 10.34
N GLY A 214 -20.90 -15.60 9.31
CA GLY A 214 -21.20 -15.96 7.92
C GLY A 214 -21.05 -17.46 7.65
N SER A 215 -22.08 -18.08 7.06
CA SER A 215 -22.01 -19.47 6.59
C SER A 215 -21.94 -19.50 5.07
N VAL A 216 -20.79 -19.94 4.53
CA VAL A 216 -20.53 -19.90 3.08
C VAL A 216 -19.97 -21.22 2.56
N PRO A 217 -20.39 -21.68 1.37
CA PRO A 217 -19.78 -22.85 0.76
C PRO A 217 -18.29 -22.63 0.55
N GLY A 218 -17.47 -23.60 0.95
CA GLY A 218 -16.02 -23.49 0.93
C GLY A 218 -15.39 -23.13 2.28
N ALA A 219 -16.19 -22.86 3.32
CA ALA A 219 -15.71 -22.77 4.69
C ALA A 219 -16.63 -23.58 5.62
N ARG A 220 -16.03 -24.46 6.44
CA ARG A 220 -16.81 -25.31 7.37
C ARG A 220 -17.34 -24.53 8.58
N TYR A 221 -16.51 -23.63 9.10
CA TYR A 221 -16.81 -22.82 10.28
C TYR A 221 -17.29 -21.43 9.84
N PRO A 222 -17.97 -20.69 10.72
CA PRO A 222 -18.34 -19.31 10.44
C PRO A 222 -17.13 -18.47 10.01
N VAL A 223 -17.39 -17.55 9.08
CA VAL A 223 -16.40 -16.60 8.56
C VAL A 223 -16.93 -15.17 8.66
N ASP A 224 -16.00 -14.25 8.72
CA ASP A 224 -16.27 -12.83 8.73
C ASP A 224 -16.58 -12.35 7.30
N LEU A 225 -17.68 -11.63 7.12
CA LEU A 225 -18.17 -11.20 5.81
C LEU A 225 -18.10 -9.69 5.67
N ASN A 226 -17.66 -9.29 4.48
CA ASN A 226 -17.34 -7.90 4.17
C ASN A 226 -18.04 -7.41 2.91
N TYR A 227 -18.48 -6.15 2.93
CA TYR A 227 -18.71 -5.37 1.72
C TYR A 227 -17.48 -4.52 1.43
N GLY A 228 -17.00 -4.57 0.19
CA GLY A 228 -15.95 -3.69 -0.33
C GLY A 228 -16.53 -2.59 -1.23
N PRO A 229 -15.65 -1.83 -1.90
CA PRO A 229 -16.07 -0.86 -2.91
C PRO A 229 -16.69 -1.57 -4.13
N ASP A 230 -17.29 -0.78 -5.03
CA ASP A 230 -18.00 -1.29 -6.20
C ASP A 230 -17.07 -1.88 -7.29
N ASN A 231 -15.76 -1.73 -7.12
CA ASN A 231 -14.75 -2.27 -8.02
C ASN A 231 -13.43 -2.52 -7.27
N ILE A 232 -12.67 -3.51 -7.72
CA ILE A 232 -11.44 -3.95 -7.06
C ILE A 232 -10.32 -2.90 -7.13
N ASP A 233 -10.30 -2.05 -8.16
CA ASP A 233 -9.29 -1.01 -8.36
C ASP A 233 -9.17 -0.09 -7.13
N TYR A 234 -10.29 0.14 -6.44
CA TYR A 234 -10.36 0.92 -5.21
C TYR A 234 -9.72 0.27 -3.97
N LEU A 235 -9.19 -0.96 -4.09
CA LEU A 235 -8.48 -1.68 -3.03
C LEU A 235 -7.06 -2.07 -3.41
N ILE A 236 -6.70 -2.04 -4.70
CA ILE A 236 -5.43 -2.55 -5.21
C ILE A 236 -4.57 -1.42 -5.76
N GLN A 237 -3.27 -1.69 -5.90
CA GLN A 237 -2.38 -0.76 -6.57
C GLN A 237 -2.71 -0.65 -8.06
N PRO A 238 -2.46 0.51 -8.68
CA PRO A 238 -2.68 0.69 -10.11
C PRO A 238 -1.93 -0.33 -10.97
N ASP A 239 -2.53 -0.71 -12.08
CA ASP A 239 -1.90 -1.58 -13.06
C ASP A 239 -0.53 -1.02 -13.51
N ILE A 240 0.38 -1.94 -13.83
CA ILE A 240 1.67 -1.56 -14.40
C ILE A 240 1.41 -0.98 -15.79
N VAL A 241 1.91 0.23 -16.02
CA VAL A 241 1.75 0.93 -17.31
C VAL A 241 2.20 0.04 -18.47
N SER A 242 1.29 -0.21 -19.42
CA SER A 242 1.54 -1.05 -20.58
C SER A 242 1.86 -0.24 -21.84
N GLY A 243 2.48 -0.87 -22.83
CA GLY A 243 2.76 -0.25 -24.13
C GLY A 243 3.74 0.94 -24.07
N LEU A 244 4.56 1.03 -23.02
CA LEU A 244 5.56 2.09 -22.91
C LEU A 244 6.55 2.01 -24.08
N THR A 245 6.70 3.12 -24.80
CA THR A 245 7.69 3.32 -25.85
C THR A 245 8.38 4.65 -25.64
N ALA A 246 9.66 4.72 -25.98
CA ALA A 246 10.44 5.94 -25.90
C ALA A 246 11.40 6.02 -27.09
N THR A 247 11.39 7.14 -27.83
CA THR A 247 12.25 7.33 -29.01
C THR A 247 12.95 8.68 -28.93
N ARG A 248 14.28 8.67 -28.99
CA ARG A 248 15.07 9.90 -29.11
C ARG A 248 15.01 10.42 -30.54
N ARG A 249 14.72 11.72 -30.72
CA ARG A 249 14.91 12.44 -31.98
C ARG A 249 15.51 13.81 -31.68
N GLY A 250 16.74 14.03 -32.13
CA GLY A 250 17.52 15.21 -31.78
C GLY A 250 17.65 15.35 -30.26
N ASN A 251 17.23 16.50 -29.74
CA ASN A 251 17.35 16.86 -28.33
C ASN A 251 16.09 16.56 -27.49
N ASN A 252 15.28 15.60 -27.93
CA ASN A 252 14.00 15.25 -27.32
C ASN A 252 13.86 13.72 -27.25
N ILE A 253 13.24 13.23 -26.17
CA ILE A 253 12.76 11.85 -26.08
C ILE A 253 11.23 11.87 -26.07
N TYR A 254 10.63 11.30 -27.10
CA TYR A 254 9.19 11.17 -27.25
C TYR A 254 8.74 9.88 -26.58
N VAL A 255 7.94 10.01 -25.52
CA VAL A 255 7.43 8.90 -24.72
C VAL A 255 5.95 8.72 -25.00
N ARG A 256 5.50 7.47 -25.18
CA ARG A 256 4.08 7.09 -25.30
C ARG A 256 3.78 5.83 -24.50
N TRP A 257 2.55 5.68 -24.04
CA TRP A 257 2.06 4.49 -23.33
C TRP A 257 0.56 4.28 -23.60
N ASN A 258 0.06 3.10 -23.29
CA ASN A 258 -1.37 2.81 -23.30
C ASN A 258 -2.04 3.46 -22.10
N ALA A 259 -3.27 3.97 -22.27
CA ALA A 259 -4.07 4.44 -21.15
C ALA A 259 -4.27 3.30 -20.13
N ASN A 260 -4.08 3.62 -18.85
CA ASN A 260 -4.39 2.71 -17.75
C ASN A 260 -5.92 2.73 -17.53
N LYS A 261 -6.50 1.57 -17.22
CA LYS A 261 -7.93 1.33 -17.12
C LYS A 261 -8.47 1.42 -15.71
N ASP A 262 -7.61 1.52 -14.70
CA ASP A 262 -8.02 1.60 -13.30
C ASP A 262 -9.02 2.75 -13.09
N LEU A 263 -10.15 2.42 -12.44
CA LEU A 263 -11.26 3.37 -12.27
C LEU A 263 -10.92 4.56 -11.36
N ASP A 264 -9.95 4.38 -10.48
CA ASP A 264 -9.49 5.38 -9.53
C ASP A 264 -8.14 6.00 -9.88
N LEU A 265 -7.63 5.75 -11.09
CA LEU A 265 -6.42 6.38 -11.62
C LEU A 265 -6.46 7.92 -11.44
N ALA A 266 -5.40 8.45 -10.85
CA ALA A 266 -5.18 9.88 -10.70
C ALA A 266 -4.17 10.41 -11.73
N GLY A 267 -3.15 9.64 -12.08
CA GLY A 267 -2.16 10.07 -13.05
C GLY A 267 -0.95 9.16 -13.20
N TYR A 268 0.13 9.75 -13.72
CA TYR A 268 1.42 9.08 -13.96
C TYR A 268 2.60 9.92 -13.49
N ASN A 269 3.65 9.28 -12.99
CA ASN A 269 4.94 9.92 -12.76
C ASN A 269 5.97 9.39 -13.76
N LEU A 270 6.65 10.31 -14.46
CA LEU A 270 7.65 9.99 -15.47
C LEU A 270 9.07 10.26 -14.95
N PHE A 271 10.01 9.40 -15.31
CA PHE A 271 11.40 9.43 -14.87
C PHE A 271 12.37 9.21 -16.02
N ILE A 272 13.57 9.78 -15.91
CA ILE A 272 14.72 9.49 -16.78
C ILE A 272 15.98 9.24 -15.93
N ASN A 273 16.60 8.06 -16.09
CA ASN A 273 17.75 7.58 -15.29
C ASN A 273 17.53 7.80 -13.78
N ARG A 274 16.34 7.41 -13.28
CA ARG A 274 15.86 7.59 -11.90
C ARG A 274 15.51 9.02 -11.48
N ASN A 275 15.84 10.05 -12.26
CA ASN A 275 15.46 11.43 -11.99
C ASN A 275 13.98 11.63 -12.30
N TYR A 276 13.25 12.29 -11.40
CA TYR A 276 11.88 12.74 -11.66
C TYR A 276 11.84 13.74 -12.82
N VAL A 277 10.88 13.57 -13.71
CA VAL A 277 10.65 14.48 -14.85
C VAL A 277 9.41 15.31 -14.61
N THR A 278 8.26 14.67 -14.42
CA THR A 278 6.97 15.34 -14.29
C THR A 278 5.88 14.39 -13.81
N THR A 279 4.76 14.96 -13.38
CA THR A 279 3.51 14.28 -13.04
C THR A 279 2.47 14.67 -14.07
N LEU A 280 1.75 13.67 -14.58
CA LEU A 280 0.79 13.81 -15.67
C LEU A 280 -0.59 13.37 -15.19
N GLY A 281 -1.65 14.01 -15.70
CA GLY A 281 -3.02 13.62 -15.37
C GLY A 281 -3.42 12.27 -15.96
N LYS A 282 -4.49 11.68 -15.42
CA LYS A 282 -5.03 10.35 -15.78
C LYS A 282 -5.31 10.11 -17.27
N THR A 283 -5.55 11.15 -18.07
CA THR A 283 -5.83 11.02 -19.52
C THR A 283 -4.58 11.10 -20.39
N SER A 284 -3.42 11.39 -19.81
CA SER A 284 -2.17 11.53 -20.55
C SER A 284 -1.68 10.16 -21.04
N THR A 285 -1.31 10.09 -22.32
CA THR A 285 -0.76 8.88 -22.96
C THR A 285 0.57 9.14 -23.68
N SER A 286 1.10 10.37 -23.55
CA SER A 286 2.38 10.74 -24.11
C SER A 286 3.01 11.94 -23.39
N TYR A 287 4.33 12.06 -23.51
CA TYR A 287 5.08 13.23 -23.05
C TYR A 287 6.39 13.37 -23.85
N ASN A 288 6.86 14.60 -24.00
CA ASN A 288 8.14 14.89 -24.63
C ASN A 288 9.17 15.35 -23.57
N ILE A 289 10.23 14.57 -23.36
CA ILE A 289 11.31 14.90 -22.43
C ILE A 289 12.37 15.75 -23.17
N PRO A 290 12.56 17.04 -22.82
CA PRO A 290 13.59 17.86 -23.43
C PRO A 290 14.97 17.54 -22.81
N LEU A 291 15.86 16.93 -23.59
CA LEU A 291 17.20 16.50 -23.12
C LEU A 291 18.10 17.66 -22.70
N ARG A 292 17.80 18.90 -23.10
CA ARG A 292 18.51 20.10 -22.64
C ARG A 292 18.51 20.24 -21.12
N LYS A 293 17.41 19.84 -20.46
CA LYS A 293 17.29 19.84 -18.99
C LYS A 293 18.09 18.70 -18.31
N TYR A 294 18.54 17.74 -19.10
CA TYR A 294 19.20 16.51 -18.66
C TYR A 294 20.51 16.27 -19.43
N ASN A 295 21.19 17.35 -19.85
CA ASN A 295 22.39 17.30 -20.68
C ASN A 295 23.59 16.62 -19.98
N TYR A 296 23.55 16.52 -18.65
CA TYR A 296 24.49 15.79 -17.82
C TYR A 296 24.31 14.26 -17.93
N LEU A 297 23.14 13.78 -18.34
CA LEU A 297 22.87 12.36 -18.51
C LEU A 297 23.51 11.84 -19.80
N LYS A 298 24.19 10.71 -19.68
CA LYS A 298 24.75 9.96 -20.81
C LYS A 298 23.88 8.75 -21.13
N THR A 299 23.97 8.30 -22.39
CA THR A 299 23.34 7.06 -22.82
C THR A 299 23.97 5.85 -22.10
N PRO A 300 23.20 4.78 -21.83
CA PRO A 300 21.80 4.61 -22.21
C PRO A 300 20.84 5.47 -21.38
N TYR A 301 19.77 5.97 -22.01
CA TYR A 301 18.67 6.61 -21.28
C TYR A 301 17.66 5.56 -20.85
N ILE A 302 17.34 5.51 -19.57
CA ILE A 302 16.29 4.64 -19.01
C ILE A 302 15.09 5.53 -18.72
N VAL A 303 14.08 5.45 -19.57
CA VAL A 303 12.79 6.11 -19.34
C VAL A 303 11.93 5.15 -18.55
N ALA A 304 11.37 5.62 -17.43
CA ALA A 304 10.50 4.83 -16.58
C ALA A 304 9.23 5.59 -16.22
N ILE A 305 8.12 4.87 -16.03
CA ILE A 305 6.82 5.44 -15.69
C ILE A 305 6.11 4.53 -14.68
N GLU A 306 5.38 5.13 -13.76
CA GLU A 306 4.42 4.47 -12.86
C GLU A 306 3.08 5.19 -12.96
N ALA A 307 1.98 4.45 -12.80
CA ALA A 307 0.67 5.03 -12.52
C ALA A 307 0.52 5.27 -11.02
N PHE A 308 -0.36 6.19 -10.64
CA PHE A 308 -0.80 6.38 -9.25
C PHE A 308 -2.31 6.67 -9.20
N ASP A 309 -2.97 6.21 -8.15
CA ASP A 309 -4.41 6.41 -7.92
C ASP A 309 -4.71 7.59 -6.99
N ARG A 310 -6.00 7.75 -6.65
CA ARG A 310 -6.49 8.81 -5.76
C ARG A 310 -6.12 8.61 -4.30
N ASP A 311 -5.79 7.39 -3.88
CA ASP A 311 -5.27 7.09 -2.55
C ASP A 311 -3.74 7.25 -2.50
N GLY A 312 -3.08 7.47 -3.64
CA GLY A 312 -1.64 7.67 -3.72
C GLY A 312 -0.84 6.37 -3.67
N GLU A 313 -1.48 5.23 -3.86
CA GLU A 313 -0.79 4.00 -4.24
C GLU A 313 -0.23 4.16 -5.65
N VAL A 314 0.83 3.41 -5.94
CA VAL A 314 1.55 3.45 -7.22
C VAL A 314 1.64 2.07 -7.81
N SER A 315 1.82 1.95 -9.13
CA SER A 315 2.06 0.65 -9.76
C SER A 315 3.16 -0.12 -9.02
N LYS A 316 2.92 -1.43 -8.76
CA LYS A 316 3.87 -2.33 -8.05
C LYS A 316 5.30 -2.24 -8.57
N ARG A 317 5.47 -1.96 -9.86
CA ARG A 317 6.76 -1.60 -10.47
C ARG A 317 6.59 -0.57 -11.55
N ARG A 318 7.67 0.19 -11.80
CA ARG A 318 7.77 1.07 -12.96
C ARG A 318 7.94 0.25 -14.24
N ALA A 319 7.14 0.55 -15.25
CA ALA A 319 7.46 0.15 -16.61
C ALA A 319 8.66 0.96 -17.09
N SER A 320 9.57 0.35 -17.85
CA SER A 320 10.77 1.03 -18.32
C SER A 320 11.19 0.60 -19.72
N VAL A 321 11.82 1.53 -20.44
CA VAL A 321 12.43 1.32 -21.75
C VAL A 321 13.83 1.94 -21.75
N THR A 322 14.79 1.20 -22.29
CA THR A 322 16.18 1.64 -22.42
C THR A 322 16.45 2.09 -23.85
N ILE A 323 16.82 3.35 -24.03
CA ILE A 323 17.29 3.91 -25.30
C ILE A 323 18.81 3.81 -25.33
N GLN A 324 19.32 2.97 -26.22
CA GLN A 324 20.75 2.79 -26.43
C GLN A 324 21.37 3.95 -27.21
N ARG A 325 22.69 4.05 -27.14
CA ARG A 325 23.47 4.92 -28.03
C ARG A 325 23.37 4.41 -29.47
N THR A 326 22.93 5.23 -30.41
CA THR A 326 23.01 4.92 -31.85
C THR A 326 24.46 5.08 -32.32
N ARG A 327 25.00 4.11 -33.06
CA ARG A 327 26.37 4.13 -33.63
C ARG A 327 26.63 5.29 -34.62
N ASN A 328 25.58 5.99 -35.08
CA ASN A 328 25.67 7.02 -36.14
C ASN A 328 25.66 8.48 -35.62
N GLU A 329 25.93 8.72 -34.34
CA GLU A 329 26.31 10.09 -33.90
C GLU A 329 27.82 10.26 -34.15
N GLU A 330 28.18 10.64 -35.38
CA GLU A 330 29.53 11.09 -35.73
C GLU A 330 29.94 12.22 -34.78
N PHE A 331 31.03 12.01 -34.05
CA PHE A 331 31.71 13.08 -33.34
C PHE A 331 32.62 13.79 -34.34
N TYR A 332 32.46 15.11 -34.47
CA TYR A 332 33.64 15.94 -34.62
C TYR A 332 34.37 15.87 -33.28
N GLU A 333 35.49 15.15 -33.23
CA GLU A 333 36.45 15.32 -32.15
C GLU A 333 36.93 16.78 -32.21
N GLU A 334 36.49 17.62 -31.27
CA GLU A 334 37.37 18.70 -30.82
C GLU A 334 38.52 18.02 -30.07
N VAL A 335 39.61 17.78 -30.81
CA VAL A 335 40.90 17.44 -30.23
C VAL A 335 41.37 18.67 -29.44
N GLU A 336 41.06 18.71 -28.16
CA GLU A 336 41.74 19.62 -27.25
C GLU A 336 43.15 19.04 -27.02
N VAL A 337 44.12 19.52 -27.80
CA VAL A 337 45.54 19.30 -27.50
C VAL A 337 45.83 20.03 -26.20
N LYS A 338 45.88 19.30 -25.09
CA LYS A 338 46.47 19.80 -23.85
C LYS A 338 47.70 18.99 -23.50
N GLU A 339 48.80 19.73 -23.47
CA GLU A 339 50.14 19.28 -23.12
C GLU A 339 50.17 18.59 -21.75
N LYS A 340 51.13 17.66 -21.65
CA LYS A 340 51.49 16.88 -20.48
C LYS A 340 51.74 17.78 -19.27
N TYR A 341 50.92 17.64 -18.22
CA TYR A 341 51.32 18.03 -16.87
C TYR A 341 51.06 16.87 -15.91
N ASN A 342 52.14 16.36 -15.31
CA ASN A 342 52.08 15.44 -14.18
C ASN A 342 51.56 16.20 -12.96
N VAL A 343 50.44 15.76 -12.38
CA VAL A 343 49.98 16.25 -11.07
C VAL A 343 50.32 15.18 -10.02
N TYR A 344 51.27 15.52 -9.15
CA TYR A 344 51.54 14.80 -7.92
C TYR A 344 50.52 15.22 -6.86
N ILE A 345 49.79 14.27 -6.28
CA ILE A 345 48.96 14.51 -5.11
C ILE A 345 49.87 14.36 -3.88
N ARG A 346 50.12 15.46 -3.15
CA ARG A 346 50.70 15.41 -1.80
C ARG A 346 49.58 15.16 -0.80
N TYR A 347 49.69 14.09 -0.03
CA TYR A 347 48.90 13.92 1.19
C TYR A 347 49.54 14.75 2.33
N PRO A 348 48.76 15.24 3.31
CA PRO A 348 49.29 15.84 4.52
C PRO A 348 50.22 14.86 5.25
N GLU A 349 51.29 15.37 5.89
CA GLU A 349 52.18 14.52 6.70
C GLU A 349 51.38 13.76 7.75
N GLY A 350 51.49 12.43 7.74
CA GLY A 350 50.83 11.53 8.71
C GLY A 350 49.62 10.76 8.19
N PHE A 351 49.16 10.94 6.95
CA PHE A 351 48.05 10.15 6.40
C PHE A 351 48.53 8.83 5.78
N ASN A 352 48.21 7.70 6.42
CA ASN A 352 48.41 6.36 5.85
C ASN A 352 47.06 5.80 5.33
N PRO A 353 46.88 5.58 4.01
CA PRO A 353 45.63 5.08 3.44
C PRO A 353 45.26 3.63 3.79
N GLU A 354 46.12 2.88 4.49
CA GLU A 354 45.88 1.47 4.84
C GLU A 354 45.13 1.24 6.17
N GLU A 355 44.76 2.29 6.94
CA GLU A 355 44.04 2.16 8.22
C GLU A 355 42.50 2.05 8.10
N LEU A 356 41.95 1.76 6.90
CA LEU A 356 40.50 1.67 6.69
C LEU A 356 39.98 0.23 6.47
N TYR A 357 40.56 -0.76 7.15
CA TYR A 357 40.06 -2.12 7.13
C TYR A 357 40.02 -2.78 8.53
N PHE A 358 38.82 -3.31 8.84
CA PHE A 358 38.38 -4.13 9.98
C PHE A 358 38.00 -3.34 11.25
N ASP A 359 36.82 -3.54 11.84
CA ASP A 359 36.52 -4.74 12.63
C ASP A 359 35.17 -5.45 12.40
N GLU A 360 35.27 -6.76 12.63
CA GLU A 360 34.24 -7.77 12.76
C GLU A 360 33.36 -7.57 14.01
N VAL A 361 32.19 -8.20 13.95
CA VAL A 361 31.18 -8.28 15.00
C VAL A 361 31.50 -9.47 15.89
N ASP A 362 31.63 -9.27 17.21
CA ASP A 362 31.33 -10.31 18.21
C ASP A 362 30.88 -9.69 19.55
N SER A 363 29.61 -9.94 19.89
CA SER A 363 28.97 -10.20 21.21
C SER A 363 27.50 -9.81 21.24
#